data_AF-A0A6L8I781-F1
#
_entry.id   AF-A0A6L8I781-F1
#
_cell.length_a   1.000
_cell.length_b   1.000
_cell.length_c   1.000
_cell.angle_alpha   90.00
_cell.angle_beta   90.00
_cell.angle_gamma   90.00
#
_symmetry.space_group_name_H-M   'P 1'
#
loop_
_entity.id
_entity.type
_entity.pdbx_description
1 polymer ?
#
loop_
_entity_poly.entity_id
_entity_poly.type
_entity_poly.pdbx_seq_one_letter_code
_entity_poly.pdbx_strand_id
1 'polypeptide(L)'
;MWDALGPGFTLIDLGDDKALSNGFAGTAETLGVPFKVLTLRSGALRRAYGCSAILVRPDQFIAWVGSSAKSDTKSILARAIGH
;
A
#
# COMPACT_ATOMS: atom_id res chain seq x y z
N MET A 1 -0.40 21.61 -15.20
CA MET A 1 -1.61 21.61 -14.37
C MET A 1 -1.85 20.18 -13.89
N TRP A 2 -0.98 19.68 -12.99
CA TRP A 2 -1.00 18.32 -12.45
C TRP A 2 -1.94 18.23 -11.23
N ASP A 3 -3.17 18.72 -11.38
CA ASP A 3 -4.13 18.84 -10.27
C ASP A 3 -5.17 17.70 -10.24
N ALA A 4 -4.89 16.58 -10.93
CA ALA A 4 -5.90 15.52 -11.14
C ALA A 4 -5.50 14.12 -10.64
N LEU A 5 -4.43 14.01 -9.85
CA LEU A 5 -4.11 12.80 -9.09
C LEU A 5 -4.62 13.01 -7.67
N GLY A 6 -5.75 12.39 -7.29
CA GLY A 6 -6.14 12.33 -5.89
C GLY A 6 -4.96 11.82 -5.04
N PRO A 7 -4.59 12.47 -3.93
CA PRO A 7 -3.21 12.90 -3.72
C PRO A 7 -2.27 11.85 -3.10
N GLY A 8 -2.57 10.55 -3.17
CA GLY A 8 -1.95 9.58 -2.28
C GLY A 8 -1.81 8.13 -2.73
N PHE A 9 -1.02 7.41 -1.96
CA PHE A 9 -0.82 5.97 -2.08
C PHE A 9 -2.04 5.21 -1.53
N THR A 10 -2.40 4.09 -2.13
CA THR A 10 -3.45 3.20 -1.64
C THR A 10 -2.90 1.82 -1.36
N LEU A 11 -3.01 1.33 -0.14
CA LEU A 11 -2.70 -0.05 0.21
C LEU A 11 -3.99 -0.87 0.18
N ILE A 12 -4.00 -1.88 -0.67
CA ILE A 12 -5.05 -2.89 -0.73
C ILE A 12 -4.61 -4.05 0.16
N ASP A 13 -5.30 -4.20 1.28
CA ASP A 13 -5.09 -5.30 2.21
C ASP A 13 -6.09 -6.43 1.90
N LEU A 14 -5.55 -7.58 1.46
CA LEU A 14 -6.31 -8.79 1.10
C LEU A 14 -6.31 -9.83 2.22
N GLY A 15 -5.45 -9.63 3.22
CA GLY A 15 -5.25 -10.51 4.35
C GLY A 15 -6.13 -10.21 5.56
N ASP A 16 -6.77 -9.03 5.62
CA ASP A 16 -7.23 -8.41 6.88
C ASP A 16 -6.04 -8.18 7.85
N ASP A 17 -4.85 -7.88 7.31
CA ASP A 17 -3.63 -7.71 8.09
C ASP A 17 -3.53 -6.27 8.60
N LYS A 18 -4.20 -6.03 9.72
CA LYS A 18 -4.22 -4.72 10.38
C LYS A 18 -2.83 -4.26 10.82
N ALA A 19 -1.93 -5.19 11.17
CA ALA A 19 -0.58 -4.85 11.59
C ALA A 19 0.21 -4.23 10.42
N LEU A 20 0.16 -4.87 9.25
CA LEU A 20 0.75 -4.33 8.03
C LEU A 20 0.13 -2.98 7.64
N SER A 21 -1.21 -2.92 7.65
CA SER A 21 -1.96 -1.72 7.29
C SER A 21 -1.61 -0.51 8.17
N ASN A 22 -1.52 -0.72 9.48
CA ASN A 22 -1.10 0.31 10.43
C ASN A 22 0.39 0.68 10.26
N GLY A 23 1.25 -0.30 9.94
CA GLY A 23 2.66 -0.04 9.65
C GLY A 23 2.85 0.88 8.45
N PHE A 24 2.11 0.62 7.35
CA PHE A 24 2.12 1.52 6.19
C PHE A 24 1.50 2.88 6.50
N ALA A 25 0.39 2.93 7.23
CA ALA A 25 -0.24 4.19 7.62
C ALA A 25 0.70 5.08 8.44
N GLY A 26 1.30 4.55 9.52
CA GLY A 26 2.23 5.32 10.35
C GLY A 26 3.52 5.72 9.61
N THR A 27 3.96 4.88 8.67
CA THR A 27 5.09 5.24 7.78
C THR A 27 4.71 6.40 6.86
N ALA A 28 3.54 6.34 6.24
CA ALA A 28 3.06 7.39 5.35
C ALA A 28 2.87 8.72 6.09
N GLU A 29 2.36 8.67 7.32
CA GLU A 29 2.29 9.83 8.22
C GLU A 29 3.67 10.41 8.51
N THR A 30 4.66 9.56 8.81
CA THR A 30 6.06 9.99 9.04
C THR A 30 6.67 10.65 7.80
N LEU A 31 6.30 10.18 6.61
CA LEU A 31 6.75 10.73 5.33
C LEU A 31 5.91 11.92 4.86
N GLY A 32 4.82 12.25 5.56
CA GLY A 32 3.91 13.34 5.19
C GLY A 32 3.16 13.10 3.87
N VAL A 33 3.01 11.85 3.43
CA VAL A 33 2.36 11.52 2.16
C VAL A 33 0.91 11.09 2.38
N PRO A 34 -0.02 11.49 1.51
CA PRO A 34 -1.41 11.04 1.63
C PRO A 34 -1.46 9.54 1.37
N PHE A 35 -2.13 8.81 2.26
CA PHE A 35 -2.19 7.36 2.20
C PHE A 35 -3.57 6.86 2.62
N LYS A 36 -4.04 5.83 1.92
CA LYS A 36 -5.34 5.20 2.16
C LYS A 36 -5.20 3.69 2.27
N VAL A 37 -5.84 3.11 3.27
CA VAL A 37 -5.97 1.65 3.39
C VAL A 37 -7.32 1.21 2.85
N LEU A 38 -7.31 0.19 2.00
CA LEU A 38 -8.49 -0.46 1.45
C LEU A 38 -8.44 -1.95 1.81
N THR A 39 -9.20 -2.36 2.82
CA THR A 39 -9.30 -3.77 3.17
C THR A 39 -10.34 -4.46 2.29
N LEU A 40 -9.88 -5.32 1.38
CA LEU A 40 -10.73 -6.13 0.52
C LEU A 40 -10.71 -7.58 1.01
N ARG A 41 -11.78 -7.99 1.68
CA ARG A 41 -12.02 -9.39 2.06
C ARG A 41 -12.52 -10.21 0.87
N SER A 42 -11.73 -10.25 -0.19
CA SER A 42 -12.01 -11.00 -1.41
C SER A 42 -11.03 -12.15 -1.55
N GLY A 43 -11.44 -13.35 -1.14
CA GLY A 43 -10.63 -14.57 -1.26
C GLY A 43 -10.21 -14.88 -2.70
N ALA A 44 -11.00 -14.45 -3.68
CA ALA A 44 -10.66 -14.55 -5.10
C ALA A 44 -9.44 -13.70 -5.49
N LEU A 45 -9.37 -12.47 -4.98
CA LEU A 45 -8.25 -11.56 -5.26
C LEU A 45 -6.96 -12.07 -4.60
N ARG A 46 -7.06 -12.57 -3.37
CA ARG A 46 -5.91 -13.18 -2.67
C ARG A 46 -5.34 -14.39 -3.43
N ARG A 47 -6.20 -15.20 -4.05
CA ARG A 47 -5.79 -16.33 -4.92
C ARG A 47 -5.24 -15.87 -6.26
N ALA A 48 -5.80 -14.82 -6.85
CA ALA A 48 -5.35 -14.29 -8.14
C ALA A 48 -3.96 -13.64 -8.07
N TYR A 49 -3.69 -12.86 -7.02
CA TYR A 49 -2.40 -12.15 -6.86
C TYR A 49 -1.36 -12.92 -6.05
N GLY A 50 -1.75 -14.00 -5.35
CA GLY A 50 -0.85 -14.79 -4.51
C GLY A 50 -0.19 -14.02 -3.36
N CYS A 51 -0.69 -12.83 -3.03
CA CYS A 51 -0.15 -11.92 -2.02
C CYS A 51 -1.24 -11.48 -1.05
N SER A 52 -0.83 -11.11 0.16
CA SER A 52 -1.75 -10.62 1.20
C SER A 52 -1.96 -9.10 1.14
N ALA A 53 -1.08 -8.34 0.48
CA ALA A 53 -1.21 -6.90 0.35
C ALA A 53 -0.58 -6.35 -0.93
N ILE A 54 -1.13 -5.24 -1.43
CA ILE A 54 -0.73 -4.57 -2.66
C ILE A 54 -0.68 -3.06 -2.41
N LEU A 55 0.45 -2.42 -2.71
CA LEU A 55 0.60 -0.96 -2.66
C LEU A 55 0.44 -0.38 -4.07
N VAL A 56 -0.49 0.55 -4.22
CA VAL A 56 -0.81 1.22 -5.48
C VAL A 56 -0.48 2.71 -5.36
N ARG A 57 0.20 3.24 -6.39
CA ARG A 57 0.55 4.66 -6.52
C ARG A 57 -0.67 5.46 -7.00
N PRO A 58 -0.69 6.78 -6.77
CA PRO A 58 -1.74 7.63 -7.36
C PRO A 58 -1.79 7.55 -8.88
N ASP A 59 -0.68 7.21 -9.54
CA ASP A 59 -0.57 6.99 -10.99
C ASP A 59 -1.17 5.63 -11.46
N GLN A 60 -1.92 4.93 -10.60
CA GLN A 60 -2.52 3.60 -10.84
C GLN A 60 -1.53 2.45 -11.06
N PHE A 61 -0.23 2.67 -10.85
CA PHE A 61 0.79 1.63 -10.91
C PHE A 61 0.98 0.92 -9.57
N ILE A 62 1.23 -0.38 -9.61
CA ILE A 62 1.61 -1.18 -8.45
C ILE A 62 3.04 -0.80 -8.04
N ALA A 63 3.19 -0.18 -6.87
CA ALA A 63 4.50 0.10 -6.28
C ALA A 63 5.10 -1.14 -5.63
N TRP A 64 4.27 -2.00 -5.04
CA TRP A 64 4.73 -3.15 -4.29
C TRP A 64 3.63 -4.20 -4.09
N VAL A 65 4.03 -5.46 -4.00
CA VAL A 65 3.17 -6.60 -3.65
C VAL A 65 3.91 -7.51 -2.69
N GLY A 66 3.23 -7.99 -1.65
CA GLY A 66 3.84 -8.91 -0.71
C GLY A 66 2.94 -9.31 0.45
N SER A 67 3.56 -9.84 1.51
CA SER A 67 2.87 -10.41 2.66
C SER A 67 3.49 -9.92 3.98
N SER A 68 2.69 -9.91 5.06
CA SER A 68 3.00 -9.25 6.33
C SER A 68 4.33 -9.68 7.00
N ALA A 69 4.77 -10.93 6.79
CA ALA A 69 5.83 -11.54 7.58
C ALA A 69 7.23 -10.87 7.54
N LYS A 70 7.56 -10.05 6.52
CA LYS A 70 8.91 -9.43 6.37
C LYS A 70 8.91 -8.09 5.61
N SER A 71 7.83 -7.33 5.67
CA SER A 71 7.71 -6.14 4.82
C SER A 71 8.16 -4.87 5.56
N ASP A 72 9.34 -4.34 5.19
CA ASP A 72 9.82 -3.02 5.63
C ASP A 72 8.98 -1.90 4.98
N THR A 73 7.85 -1.57 5.60
CA THR A 73 6.89 -0.57 5.10
C THR A 73 7.55 0.77 4.79
N LYS A 74 8.54 1.17 5.60
CA LYS A 74 9.35 2.37 5.42
C LYS A 74 10.18 2.35 4.15
N SER A 75 10.98 1.30 3.95
CA SER A 75 11.81 1.16 2.75
C SER A 75 10.97 1.04 1.49
N ILE A 76 9.82 0.35 1.57
CA ILE A 76 8.88 0.20 0.46
C ILE A 76 8.27 1.55 0.08
N LEU A 77 7.74 2.31 1.04
CA LEU A 77 7.16 3.64 0.78
C LEU A 77 8.23 4.62 0.30
N ALA A 78 9.41 4.66 0.93
CA ALA A 78 10.53 5.51 0.50
C ALA A 78 10.92 5.26 -0.96
N ARG A 79 11.01 3.98 -1.35
CA ARG A 79 11.31 3.60 -2.73
C ARG A 79 10.16 3.91 -3.69
N ALA A 80 8.91 3.86 -3.22
CA ALA A 80 7.73 4.19 -4.02
C ALA A 80 7.56 5.70 -4.26
N ILE A 81 8.08 6.55 -3.35
CA ILE A 81 8.16 8.02 -3.51
C ILE A 81 9.44 8.47 -4.24
N GLY A 82 10.41 7.57 -4.46
CA GLY A 82 11.66 7.86 -5.15
C GLY A 82 12.74 8.50 -4.27
N HIS A 83 12.73 8.22 -2.97
CA HIS A 83 13.76 8.61 -2.00
C HIS A 83 14.92 7.60 -1.94
#